data_AF-A0AAN0K054-F1
#
_entry.id   AF-A0AAN0K054-F1
#
_cell.length_a   1.000
_cell.length_b   1.000
_cell.length_c   1.000
_cell.angle_alpha   90.00
_cell.angle_beta   90.00
_cell.angle_gamma   90.00
#
_symmetry.space_group_name_H-M   'P 1'
#
loop_
_entity.id
_entity.type
_entity.pdbx_description
1 polymer ?
#
loop_
_entity_poly.entity_id
_entity_poly.type
_entity_poly.pdbx_seq_one_letter_code
_entity_poly.pdbx_strand_id
1 'polypeptide(L)'
;MLICFLKNMELCQELNPSFLNMTNLIAGNKKKIAIDSASETQRRGERLLFFPCLLSTDRPDEMTSEVYQFGWCLQCTKEHDFFPPRYFHVLSLHFAFKFSLSKGNKELAEKLSRKCKFWRNGLHWFDGYGVKVLVEIVDESQCVLVMMSCEKGYSHNMVSLRRKVIREVMSVYKNSCPGLKVQELVIDPEELAYPVNTPRERTVYDVYDLLLAIKEGRPFLVTDNGHKELKKILPHESLSDINLSLLGGPDEEVNDVQNPKPGTV
;
A
#
# COMPACT_ATOMS: atom_id res chain seq x y z
N MET A 1 10.81 -24.45 -17.30
CA MET A 1 12.14 -23.85 -17.12
C MET A 1 12.10 -22.32 -17.20
N LEU A 2 11.72 -21.74 -18.35
CA LEU A 2 11.67 -20.27 -18.53
C LEU A 2 10.77 -19.54 -17.53
N ILE A 3 9.53 -20.00 -17.32
CA ILE A 3 8.61 -19.33 -16.38
C ILE A 3 9.13 -19.38 -14.94
N CYS A 4 9.72 -20.51 -14.52
CA CYS A 4 10.34 -20.62 -13.20
C CYS A 4 11.53 -19.66 -13.07
N PHE A 5 12.34 -19.54 -14.11
CA PHE A 5 13.43 -18.57 -14.15
C PHE A 5 12.91 -17.12 -14.02
N LEU A 6 11.90 -16.73 -14.79
CA LEU A 6 11.31 -15.39 -14.72
C LEU A 6 10.70 -15.07 -13.33
N LYS A 7 10.04 -16.05 -12.71
CA LYS A 7 9.51 -15.92 -11.34
C LYS A 7 10.63 -15.80 -10.30
N ASN A 8 11.70 -16.60 -10.42
CA ASN A 8 12.85 -16.54 -9.53
C ASN A 8 13.62 -15.21 -9.65
N MET A 9 13.55 -14.58 -10.83
CA MET A 9 14.09 -13.24 -11.06
C MET A 9 13.11 -12.12 -10.67
N GLU A 10 11.92 -12.47 -10.15
CA GLU A 10 10.84 -11.55 -9.75
C GLU A 10 10.39 -10.61 -10.88
N LEU A 11 10.51 -11.06 -12.13
CA LEU A 11 10.09 -10.28 -13.31
C LEU A 11 8.60 -10.43 -13.60
N CYS A 12 8.03 -11.56 -13.18
CA CYS A 12 6.62 -11.82 -13.33
C CYS A 12 6.10 -12.74 -12.22
N GLN A 13 4.78 -12.75 -12.09
CA GLN A 13 4.09 -13.72 -11.27
C GLN A 13 2.88 -14.28 -11.99
N GLU A 14 2.57 -15.53 -11.66
CA GLU A 14 1.38 -16.19 -12.18
C GLU A 14 0.14 -15.68 -11.45
N LEU A 15 -0.83 -15.17 -12.21
CA LEU A 15 -2.08 -14.65 -11.70
C LEU A 15 -3.20 -15.68 -11.83
N ASN A 16 -4.12 -15.64 -10.87
CA ASN A 16 -5.43 -16.27 -11.07
C ASN A 16 -6.22 -15.44 -12.11
N PRO A 17 -6.84 -16.06 -13.12
CA PRO A 17 -7.73 -15.38 -14.06
C PRO A 17 -8.80 -14.50 -13.42
N SER A 18 -9.29 -14.83 -12.23
CA SER A 18 -10.25 -14.00 -11.48
C SER A 18 -9.74 -12.59 -11.19
N PHE A 19 -8.42 -12.42 -11.07
CA PHE A 19 -7.78 -11.13 -10.79
C PHE A 19 -7.94 -10.12 -11.93
N LEU A 20 -8.07 -10.61 -13.17
CA LEU A 20 -8.31 -9.73 -14.32
C LEU A 20 -9.65 -9.00 -14.22
N ASN A 21 -10.64 -9.61 -13.57
CA ASN A 21 -11.93 -8.96 -13.34
C ASN A 21 -11.86 -7.87 -12.28
N MET A 22 -10.83 -7.90 -11.42
CA MET A 22 -10.68 -7.02 -10.27
C MET A 22 -9.76 -5.83 -10.53
N THR A 23 -9.14 -5.77 -11.72
CA THR A 23 -8.06 -4.84 -12.05
C THR A 23 -8.23 -4.17 -13.41
N ASN A 24 -7.46 -3.12 -13.67
CA ASN A 24 -7.35 -2.48 -14.99
C ASN A 24 -6.33 -3.17 -15.92
N LEU A 25 -5.86 -4.38 -15.59
CA LEU A 25 -4.81 -5.07 -16.37
C LEU A 25 -5.28 -5.56 -17.75
N ILE A 26 -6.58 -5.54 -18.03
CA ILE A 26 -7.10 -5.82 -19.37
C ILE A 26 -7.11 -4.51 -20.18
N ALA A 27 -6.04 -4.28 -20.94
CA ALA A 27 -6.00 -3.22 -21.94
C ALA A 27 -6.61 -3.71 -23.27
N GLY A 28 -7.65 -3.00 -23.75
CA GLY A 28 -7.92 -2.87 -25.18
C GLY A 28 -8.16 -4.15 -26.00
N ASN A 29 -9.18 -4.95 -25.66
CA ASN A 29 -10.02 -5.60 -26.68
C ASN A 29 -11.27 -6.17 -25.99
N LYS A 30 -12.34 -5.36 -25.99
CA LYS A 30 -13.70 -5.76 -25.61
C LYS A 30 -14.29 -6.75 -26.62
N LYS A 31 -13.66 -7.90 -26.88
CA LYS A 31 -14.49 -9.10 -26.96
C LYS A 31 -14.81 -9.39 -25.51
N LYS A 32 -16.04 -9.08 -25.10
CA LYS A 32 -16.69 -9.71 -23.95
C LYS A 32 -16.34 -11.19 -24.05
N ILE A 33 -15.31 -11.61 -23.34
CA ILE A 33 -15.26 -12.96 -22.83
C ILE A 33 -16.37 -12.87 -21.80
N ALA A 34 -17.60 -13.13 -22.24
CA ALA A 34 -18.63 -13.52 -21.33
C ALA A 34 -17.97 -14.64 -20.53
N ILE A 35 -17.76 -14.39 -19.24
CA ILE A 35 -17.39 -15.43 -18.30
C ILE A 35 -18.69 -16.21 -18.12
N ASP A 36 -19.11 -16.86 -19.21
CA ASP A 36 -20.12 -17.87 -19.17
C ASP A 36 -19.43 -19.00 -18.41
N SER A 37 -20.06 -19.36 -17.31
CA SER A 37 -19.79 -20.50 -16.45
C SER A 37 -19.70 -21.85 -17.20
N ALA A 38 -19.91 -21.83 -18.53
CA ALA A 38 -19.73 -22.95 -19.45
C ALA A 38 -18.28 -23.11 -19.98
N SER A 39 -17.37 -22.14 -19.77
CA SER A 39 -16.00 -22.18 -20.35
C SER A 39 -14.87 -22.57 -19.38
N GLU A 40 -15.16 -22.75 -18.08
CA GLU A 40 -14.16 -23.13 -17.08
C GLU A 40 -13.48 -24.47 -17.39
N THR A 41 -14.18 -25.38 -18.08
CA THR A 41 -13.66 -26.69 -18.49
C THR A 41 -12.66 -26.62 -19.65
N GLN A 42 -12.63 -25.52 -20.43
CA GLN A 42 -11.78 -25.41 -21.63
C GLN A 42 -10.48 -24.61 -21.40
N ARG A 43 -10.40 -23.78 -20.36
CA ARG A 43 -9.20 -22.94 -20.03
C ARG A 43 -8.23 -23.57 -19.04
N ARG A 44 -8.37 -24.86 -18.75
CA ARG A 44 -7.62 -25.58 -17.71
C ARG A 44 -6.10 -25.69 -17.94
N GLY A 45 -5.53 -24.94 -18.90
CA GLY A 45 -4.10 -24.94 -19.23
C GLY A 45 -3.47 -23.57 -19.56
N GLU A 46 -4.23 -22.46 -19.57
CA GLU A 46 -3.64 -21.14 -19.87
C GLU A 46 -3.10 -20.48 -18.60
N ARG A 47 -1.78 -20.29 -18.55
CA ARG A 47 -1.09 -19.62 -17.44
C ARG A 47 -1.03 -18.13 -17.70
N LEU A 48 -1.64 -17.32 -16.85
CA LEU A 48 -1.57 -15.87 -16.93
C LEU A 48 -0.35 -15.38 -16.16
N LEU A 49 0.53 -14.64 -16.83
CA LEU A 49 1.71 -14.04 -16.21
C LEU A 49 1.55 -12.52 -16.19
N PHE A 50 1.67 -11.94 -15.00
CA PHE A 50 1.70 -10.50 -14.81
C PHE A 50 3.12 -9.99 -14.80
N PHE A 51 3.38 -9.02 -15.67
CA PHE A 51 4.66 -8.33 -15.78
C PHE A 51 4.44 -6.87 -15.38
N PRO A 52 4.85 -6.45 -14.17
CA PRO A 52 4.69 -5.06 -13.72
C PRO A 52 5.32 -4.04 -14.67
N CYS A 53 6.40 -4.42 -15.38
CA CYS A 53 7.07 -3.55 -16.34
C CYS A 53 6.25 -3.21 -17.59
N LEU A 54 5.14 -3.91 -17.84
CA LEU A 54 4.25 -3.67 -18.99
C LEU A 54 3.05 -2.76 -18.64
N LEU A 55 2.99 -2.28 -17.41
CA LEU A 55 1.93 -1.36 -16.99
C LEU A 55 2.05 0.00 -17.69
N SER A 56 0.90 0.62 -17.98
CA SER A 56 0.84 1.99 -18.50
C SER A 56 1.49 2.96 -17.52
N THR A 57 2.13 4.01 -18.01
CA THR A 57 2.66 5.11 -17.19
C THR A 57 1.57 6.02 -16.64
N ASP A 58 0.41 6.06 -17.31
CA ASP A 58 -0.63 7.04 -17.03
C ASP A 58 -1.33 6.75 -15.70
N ARG A 59 -1.48 7.79 -14.88
CA ARG A 59 -2.24 7.72 -13.63
C ARG A 59 -3.73 7.61 -13.95
N PRO A 60 -4.49 6.77 -13.24
CA PRO A 60 -5.95 6.77 -13.36
C PRO A 60 -6.53 8.10 -12.86
N ASP A 61 -7.37 8.75 -13.67
CA ASP A 61 -7.97 10.06 -13.35
C ASP A 61 -8.78 10.06 -12.06
N GLU A 62 -9.40 8.92 -11.72
CA GLU A 62 -10.29 8.82 -10.56
C GLU A 62 -9.57 9.14 -9.23
N MET A 63 -8.24 8.95 -9.19
CA MET A 63 -7.42 9.16 -7.99
C MET A 63 -7.26 10.64 -7.61
N THR A 64 -7.42 11.55 -8.58
CA THR A 64 -7.29 13.00 -8.38
C THR A 64 -8.46 13.60 -7.62
N SER A 65 -9.60 12.90 -7.58
CA SER A 65 -10.80 13.33 -6.86
C SER A 65 -10.86 12.86 -5.40
N GLU A 66 -9.91 12.03 -4.98
CA GLU A 66 -9.88 11.46 -3.64
C GLU A 66 -9.39 12.47 -2.60
N VAL A 67 -10.08 12.54 -1.46
CA VAL A 67 -9.67 13.36 -0.32
C VAL A 67 -8.88 12.47 0.64
N TYR A 68 -7.56 12.53 0.54
CA TYR A 68 -6.66 11.79 1.43
C TYR A 68 -6.63 12.38 2.83
N GLN A 69 -6.54 11.50 3.83
CA GLN A 69 -6.53 11.84 5.25
C GLN A 69 -5.21 11.48 5.92
N PHE A 70 -4.38 10.70 5.24
CA PHE A 70 -3.05 10.32 5.70
C PHE A 70 -2.08 10.23 4.52
N GLY A 71 -0.84 10.69 4.73
CA GLY A 71 0.26 10.58 3.77
C GLY A 71 1.58 10.25 4.48
N TRP A 72 2.34 9.34 3.90
CA TRP A 72 3.64 8.91 4.41
C TRP A 72 4.60 8.67 3.25
N CYS A 73 5.88 8.91 3.49
CA CYS A 73 6.94 8.79 2.52
C CYS A 73 8.13 8.01 3.08
N LEU A 74 8.68 7.11 2.27
CA LEU A 74 10.04 6.59 2.44
C LEU A 74 10.94 7.29 1.44
N GLN A 75 11.77 8.21 1.90
CA GLN A 75 12.53 9.10 1.03
C GLN A 75 14.03 8.80 1.07
N CYS A 76 14.69 8.78 -0.08
CA CYS A 76 16.14 8.72 -0.17
C CYS A 76 16.78 9.98 0.43
N THR A 77 17.76 9.77 1.32
CA THR A 77 18.44 10.86 2.02
C THR A 77 19.52 11.54 1.18
N LYS A 78 20.12 10.83 0.22
CA LYS A 78 21.12 11.40 -0.68
C LYS A 78 20.49 11.85 -1.99
N GLU A 79 21.03 12.93 -2.55
CA GLU A 79 20.54 13.56 -3.79
C GLU A 79 20.57 12.64 -5.02
N HIS A 80 21.47 11.66 -5.07
CA HIS A 80 21.61 10.76 -6.22
C HIS A 80 21.21 9.31 -5.92
N ASP A 81 20.61 9.08 -4.75
CA ASP A 81 20.06 7.78 -4.39
C ASP A 81 18.63 7.68 -4.96
N PHE A 82 18.29 6.53 -5.53
CA PHE A 82 16.97 6.24 -6.07
C PHE A 82 16.56 4.79 -5.78
N PHE A 83 15.27 4.57 -5.55
CA PHE A 83 14.67 3.25 -5.56
C PHE A 83 14.79 2.65 -6.96
N PRO A 84 15.35 1.44 -7.10
CA PRO A 84 15.45 0.80 -8.40
C PRO A 84 14.04 0.44 -8.91
N PRO A 85 13.77 0.50 -10.23
CA PRO A 85 12.46 0.11 -10.77
C PRO A 85 11.99 -1.28 -10.34
N ARG A 86 12.95 -2.21 -10.13
CA ARG A 86 12.69 -3.56 -9.61
C ARG A 86 12.00 -3.54 -8.23
N TYR A 87 12.31 -2.57 -7.39
CA TYR A 87 11.69 -2.42 -6.08
C TYR A 87 10.17 -2.28 -6.20
N PHE A 88 9.68 -1.40 -7.10
CA PHE A 88 8.25 -1.26 -7.32
C PHE A 88 7.61 -2.53 -7.88
N HIS A 89 8.30 -3.23 -8.77
CA HIS A 89 7.79 -4.47 -9.34
C HIS A 89 7.54 -5.52 -8.24
N VAL A 90 8.51 -5.73 -7.35
CA VAL A 90 8.38 -6.65 -6.22
C VAL A 90 7.29 -6.18 -5.27
N LEU A 91 7.24 -4.88 -4.97
CA LEU A 91 6.22 -4.28 -4.09
C LEU A 91 4.80 -4.45 -4.65
N SER A 92 4.61 -4.16 -5.94
CA SER A 92 3.34 -4.32 -6.66
C SER A 92 2.86 -5.75 -6.63
N LEU A 93 3.76 -6.70 -6.89
CA LEU A 93 3.46 -8.12 -6.76
C LEU A 93 3.03 -8.42 -5.33
N HIS A 94 3.82 -8.03 -4.33
CA HIS A 94 3.52 -8.30 -2.93
C HIS A 94 2.12 -7.78 -2.52
N PHE A 95 1.78 -6.54 -2.88
CA PHE A 95 0.47 -5.95 -2.57
C PHE A 95 -0.68 -6.61 -3.33
N ALA A 96 -0.50 -6.87 -4.63
CA ALA A 96 -1.49 -7.56 -5.46
C ALA A 96 -1.90 -8.89 -4.83
N PHE A 97 -0.94 -9.67 -4.29
CA PHE A 97 -1.23 -10.96 -3.70
C PHE A 97 -1.67 -10.91 -2.24
N LYS A 98 -1.15 -9.98 -1.45
CA LYS A 98 -1.38 -9.96 0.01
C LYS A 98 -2.68 -9.26 0.40
N PHE A 99 -3.00 -8.14 -0.25
CA PHE A 99 -4.13 -7.29 0.16
C PHE A 99 -5.28 -7.29 -0.84
N SER A 100 -5.01 -7.47 -2.13
CA SER A 100 -6.09 -7.56 -3.13
C SER A 100 -6.72 -8.96 -3.23
N LEU A 101 -6.04 -10.01 -2.73
CA LEU A 101 -6.51 -11.41 -2.77
C LEU A 101 -6.87 -11.98 -1.38
N SER A 102 -7.21 -11.14 -0.39
CA SER A 102 -7.57 -11.63 0.94
C SER A 102 -8.62 -12.75 0.83
N LYS A 103 -8.20 -13.93 1.30
CA LYS A 103 -8.78 -15.23 0.94
C LYS A 103 -10.22 -15.34 1.46
N GLY A 104 -11.12 -15.79 0.58
CA GLY A 104 -12.17 -16.74 0.99
C GLY A 104 -13.62 -16.26 1.03
N ASN A 105 -13.92 -14.97 0.87
CA ASN A 105 -15.31 -14.53 0.80
C ASN A 105 -15.67 -14.04 -0.61
N LYS A 106 -16.45 -14.86 -1.33
CA LYS A 106 -16.90 -14.61 -2.70
C LYS A 106 -17.66 -13.29 -2.84
N GLU A 107 -18.41 -12.92 -1.80
CA GLU A 107 -19.16 -11.66 -1.72
C GLU A 107 -18.24 -10.44 -1.49
N LEU A 108 -17.16 -10.65 -0.73
CA LEU A 108 -16.11 -9.65 -0.52
C LEU A 108 -15.27 -9.48 -1.78
N ALA A 109 -14.94 -10.57 -2.48
CA ALA A 109 -14.28 -10.54 -3.77
C ALA A 109 -15.11 -9.80 -4.81
N GLU A 110 -16.44 -9.97 -4.84
CA GLU A 110 -17.34 -9.17 -5.70
C GLU A 110 -17.40 -7.70 -5.30
N LYS A 111 -17.43 -7.35 -4.01
CA LYS A 111 -17.33 -5.94 -3.55
C LYS A 111 -15.97 -5.29 -3.82
N LEU A 112 -14.90 -6.09 -3.74
CA LEU A 112 -13.51 -5.72 -4.04
C LEU A 112 -13.22 -5.66 -5.55
N SER A 113 -14.01 -6.36 -6.36
CA SER A 113 -13.77 -6.63 -7.79
C SER A 113 -13.76 -5.42 -8.72
N ARG A 114 -13.72 -4.18 -8.23
CA ARG A 114 -13.84 -2.99 -9.10
C ARG A 114 -12.89 -1.84 -8.81
N LYS A 115 -11.93 -1.97 -7.89
CA LYS A 115 -11.19 -0.78 -7.40
C LYS A 115 -9.68 -0.91 -7.30
N CYS A 116 -9.10 -2.06 -7.68
CA CYS A 116 -7.64 -2.19 -7.74
C CYS A 116 -7.14 -1.69 -9.10
N LYS A 117 -6.23 -0.72 -9.11
CA LYS A 117 -5.72 -0.04 -10.30
C LYS A 117 -4.20 -0.01 -10.24
N PHE A 118 -3.57 -0.46 -11.31
CA PHE A 118 -2.13 -0.49 -11.48
C PHE A 118 -1.71 0.48 -12.59
N TRP A 119 -0.60 1.16 -12.38
CA TRP A 119 0.18 1.85 -13.39
C TRP A 119 1.66 1.61 -13.08
N ARG A 120 2.55 2.03 -13.97
CA ARG A 120 3.97 1.64 -13.97
C ARG A 120 4.67 1.89 -12.63
N ASN A 121 4.29 2.96 -11.95
CA ASN A 121 4.92 3.40 -10.71
C ASN A 121 3.96 3.38 -9.52
N GLY A 122 2.71 2.96 -9.68
CA GLY A 122 1.77 3.00 -8.56
C GLY A 122 0.63 2.01 -8.63
N LEU A 123 0.01 1.85 -7.46
CA LEU A 123 -1.06 0.93 -7.17
C LEU A 123 -2.05 1.64 -6.26
N HIS A 124 -3.31 1.61 -6.63
CA HIS A 124 -4.40 2.04 -5.76
C HIS A 124 -5.41 0.91 -5.57
N TRP A 125 -5.94 0.73 -4.36
CA TRP A 125 -7.02 -0.21 -4.10
C TRP A 125 -7.96 0.24 -2.99
N PHE A 126 -9.16 -0.33 -3.01
CA PHE A 126 -10.11 -0.28 -1.90
C PHE A 126 -10.07 -1.62 -1.16
N ASP A 127 -10.05 -1.58 0.17
CA ASP A 127 -9.91 -2.78 1.00
C ASP A 127 -11.23 -3.53 1.26
N GLY A 128 -12.37 -3.00 0.81
CA GLY A 128 -13.69 -3.59 1.04
C GLY A 128 -14.33 -3.17 2.37
N TYR A 129 -13.57 -2.52 3.25
CA TYR A 129 -13.92 -2.13 4.61
C TYR A 129 -13.80 -0.62 4.84
N GLY A 130 -14.08 0.16 3.79
CA GLY A 130 -14.18 1.62 3.87
C GLY A 130 -12.84 2.34 3.72
N VAL A 131 -11.73 1.67 3.41
CA VAL A 131 -10.40 2.31 3.27
C VAL A 131 -9.89 2.19 1.84
N LYS A 132 -9.39 3.29 1.30
CA LYS A 132 -8.65 3.34 0.04
C LYS A 132 -7.19 3.61 0.32
N VAL A 133 -6.33 2.94 -0.44
CA VAL A 133 -4.89 3.02 -0.31
C VAL A 133 -4.27 3.30 -1.66
N LEU A 134 -3.32 4.23 -1.69
CA LEU A 134 -2.44 4.54 -2.79
C LEU A 134 -0.99 4.24 -2.35
N VAL A 135 -0.26 3.51 -3.17
CA VAL A 135 1.19 3.36 -3.06
C VAL A 135 1.82 3.72 -4.39
N GLU A 136 2.75 4.66 -4.41
CA GLU A 136 3.38 5.14 -5.65
C GLU A 136 4.87 5.42 -5.43
N ILE A 137 5.70 5.17 -6.44
CA ILE A 137 7.05 5.70 -6.51
C ILE A 137 7.02 7.05 -7.23
N VAL A 138 7.45 8.09 -6.54
CA VAL A 138 7.40 9.49 -6.98
C VAL A 138 8.79 10.13 -6.89
N ASP A 139 8.90 11.42 -7.22
CA ASP A 139 10.15 12.19 -7.11
C ASP A 139 11.32 11.53 -7.86
N GLU A 140 11.13 11.25 -9.15
CA GLU A 140 12.13 10.55 -9.99
C GLU A 140 12.62 9.20 -9.44
N SER A 141 11.78 8.55 -8.64
CA SER A 141 12.10 7.32 -7.89
C SER A 141 12.91 7.51 -6.63
N GLN A 142 12.98 8.71 -6.07
CA GLN A 142 13.63 8.95 -4.78
C GLN A 142 12.71 8.73 -3.59
N CYS A 143 11.40 8.56 -3.83
CA CYS A 143 10.43 8.44 -2.75
C CYS A 143 9.38 7.36 -3.02
N VAL A 144 9.07 6.55 -2.00
CA VAL A 144 7.89 5.70 -1.96
C VAL A 144 6.82 6.44 -1.18
N LEU A 145 5.74 6.82 -1.84
CA LEU A 145 4.59 7.50 -1.29
C LEU A 145 3.51 6.47 -0.91
N VAL A 146 2.93 6.63 0.27
CA VAL A 146 1.72 5.94 0.71
C VAL A 146 0.69 7.00 1.10
N MET A 147 -0.49 6.97 0.48
CA MET A 147 -1.60 7.83 0.87
C MET A 147 -2.84 6.99 1.17
N MET A 148 -3.63 7.41 2.14
CA MET A 148 -4.86 6.71 2.51
C MET A 148 -6.02 7.67 2.72
N SER A 149 -7.21 7.21 2.35
CA SER A 149 -8.49 7.84 2.69
C SER A 149 -9.42 6.79 3.25
N CYS A 150 -10.36 7.20 4.09
CA CYS A 150 -11.39 6.31 4.60
C CYS A 150 -12.77 6.97 4.64
N GLU A 151 -13.78 6.13 4.52
CA GLU A 151 -15.17 6.51 4.75
C GLU A 151 -15.39 6.90 6.22
N LYS A 152 -16.38 7.75 6.47
CA LYS A 152 -16.69 8.22 7.82
C LYS A 152 -16.97 7.03 8.76
N GLY A 153 -16.24 6.98 9.88
CA GLY A 153 -16.36 5.90 10.87
C GLY A 153 -15.32 4.77 10.71
N TYR A 154 -14.56 4.75 9.60
CA TYR A 154 -13.58 3.70 9.29
C TYR A 154 -12.12 4.12 9.58
N SER A 155 -11.90 5.18 10.35
CA SER A 155 -10.55 5.66 10.70
C SER A 155 -9.71 4.61 11.43
N HIS A 156 -10.32 3.81 12.30
CA HIS A 156 -9.64 2.71 13.00
C HIS A 156 -9.13 1.64 12.02
N ASN A 157 -9.91 1.31 10.98
CA ASN A 157 -9.48 0.39 9.92
C ASN A 157 -8.32 0.98 9.13
N MET A 158 -8.39 2.28 8.80
CA MET A 158 -7.30 2.97 8.10
C MET A 158 -6.00 2.91 8.90
N VAL A 159 -6.06 3.20 10.21
CA VAL A 159 -4.88 3.12 11.09
C VAL A 159 -4.30 1.70 11.12
N SER A 160 -5.14 0.67 11.26
CA SER A 160 -4.70 -0.73 11.25
C SER A 160 -4.07 -1.14 9.92
N LEU A 161 -4.73 -0.80 8.80
CA LEU A 161 -4.24 -1.12 7.46
C LEU A 161 -2.97 -0.35 7.12
N ARG A 162 -2.85 0.92 7.52
CA ARG A 162 -1.65 1.73 7.39
C ARG A 162 -0.43 1.03 7.94
N ARG A 163 -0.50 0.55 9.19
CA ARG A 163 0.62 -0.14 9.85
C ARG A 163 1.04 -1.38 9.06
N LYS A 164 0.08 -2.15 8.53
CA LYS A 164 0.36 -3.32 7.68
C LYS A 164 1.00 -2.93 6.35
N VAL A 165 0.48 -1.92 5.66
CA VAL A 165 1.01 -1.46 4.37
C VAL A 165 2.43 -0.94 4.52
N ILE A 166 2.70 -0.05 5.48
CA ILE A 166 4.05 0.49 5.70
C ILE A 166 5.01 -0.63 6.10
N ARG A 167 4.59 -1.58 6.94
CA ARG A 167 5.41 -2.76 7.27
C ARG A 167 5.84 -3.53 6.03
N GLU A 168 4.92 -3.76 5.08
CA GLU A 168 5.28 -4.42 3.83
C GLU A 168 6.24 -3.61 2.99
N VAL A 169 6.02 -2.29 2.84
CA VAL A 169 6.95 -1.38 2.16
C VAL A 169 8.35 -1.53 2.77
N MET A 170 8.46 -1.43 4.10
CA MET A 170 9.72 -1.53 4.82
C MET A 170 10.36 -2.92 4.71
N SER A 171 9.56 -3.99 4.70
CA SER A 171 10.03 -5.37 4.52
C SER A 171 10.65 -5.57 3.13
N VAL A 172 9.95 -5.14 2.08
CA VAL A 172 10.47 -5.21 0.70
C VAL A 172 11.72 -4.32 0.58
N TYR A 173 11.74 -3.15 1.21
CA TYR A 173 12.89 -2.25 1.16
C TYR A 173 14.14 -2.90 1.76
N LYS A 174 14.02 -3.47 2.97
CA LYS A 174 15.12 -4.17 3.64
C LYS A 174 15.66 -5.35 2.83
N ASN A 175 14.80 -6.06 2.12
CA ASN A 175 15.19 -7.23 1.33
C ASN A 175 15.77 -6.85 -0.05
N SER A 176 15.21 -5.85 -0.72
CA SER A 176 15.56 -5.51 -2.10
C SER A 176 16.61 -4.41 -2.20
N CYS A 177 16.68 -3.49 -1.24
CA CYS A 177 17.52 -2.30 -1.29
C CYS A 177 18.26 -2.00 0.04
N PRO A 178 18.94 -2.98 0.69
CA PRO A 178 19.49 -2.80 2.03
C PRO A 178 20.58 -1.71 2.16
N GLY A 179 21.23 -1.34 1.05
CA GLY A 179 22.29 -0.32 1.03
C GLY A 179 21.78 1.12 0.84
N LEU A 180 20.50 1.29 0.49
CA LEU A 180 19.91 2.60 0.20
C LEU A 180 19.62 3.33 1.52
N LYS A 181 20.09 4.56 1.69
CA LYS A 181 19.83 5.33 2.93
C LYS A 181 18.53 6.09 2.80
N VAL A 182 17.53 5.70 3.60
CA VAL A 182 16.19 6.28 3.57
C VAL A 182 15.79 6.91 4.89
N GLN A 183 14.81 7.80 4.83
CA GLN A 183 14.15 8.45 5.95
C GLN A 183 12.65 8.24 5.85
N GLU A 184 12.00 7.97 6.97
CA GLU A 184 10.55 7.83 7.06
C GLU A 184 9.93 9.17 7.46
N LEU A 185 8.95 9.63 6.69
CA LEU A 185 8.35 10.96 6.83
C LEU A 185 6.82 10.87 6.79
N VAL A 186 6.14 11.69 7.58
CA VAL A 186 4.67 11.88 7.51
C VAL A 186 4.39 13.23 6.85
N ILE A 187 3.55 13.25 5.81
CA ILE A 187 3.12 14.49 5.16
C ILE A 187 2.09 15.20 6.04
N ASP A 188 2.18 16.52 6.16
CA ASP A 188 1.17 17.31 6.88
C ASP A 188 -0.23 17.04 6.30
N PRO A 189 -1.23 16.69 7.14
CA PRO A 189 -2.59 16.45 6.67
C PRO A 189 -3.22 17.61 5.89
N GLU A 190 -2.76 18.85 6.11
CA GLU A 190 -3.23 20.03 5.38
C GLU A 190 -2.67 20.10 3.94
N GLU A 191 -1.66 19.30 3.60
CA GLU A 191 -0.98 19.31 2.30
C GLU A 191 -1.18 18.03 1.46
N LEU A 192 -2.14 17.17 1.82
CA LEU A 192 -2.40 15.86 1.18
C LEU A 192 -3.07 15.91 -0.21
N ALA A 193 -2.85 16.97 -0.99
CA ALA A 193 -3.37 17.06 -2.34
C ALA A 193 -2.63 16.11 -3.30
N TYR A 194 -3.36 15.26 -4.01
CA TYR A 194 -2.84 14.36 -5.04
C TYR A 194 -3.05 14.94 -6.44
N PRO A 195 -2.10 14.82 -7.39
CA PRO A 195 -0.84 14.08 -7.31
C PRO A 195 0.26 14.76 -6.49
N VAL A 196 1.04 13.96 -5.75
CA VAL A 196 2.23 14.42 -5.04
C VAL A 196 3.45 14.05 -5.86
N ASN A 197 3.91 14.94 -6.73
CA ASN A 197 5.08 14.68 -7.58
C ASN A 197 6.40 14.81 -6.79
N THR A 198 6.48 15.81 -5.90
CA THR A 198 7.69 16.16 -5.15
C THR A 198 7.37 16.25 -3.66
N PRO A 199 7.37 15.14 -2.90
CA PRO A 199 7.07 15.17 -1.47
C PRO A 199 8.02 16.05 -0.65
N ARG A 200 9.24 16.28 -1.13
CA ARG A 200 10.26 17.14 -0.50
C ARG A 200 9.85 18.61 -0.38
N GLU A 201 8.98 19.07 -1.28
CA GLU A 201 8.48 20.44 -1.29
C GLU A 201 7.29 20.64 -0.35
N ARG A 202 6.85 19.57 0.32
CA ARG A 202 5.73 19.59 1.27
C ARG A 202 6.22 19.72 2.70
N THR A 203 5.35 20.22 3.57
CA THR A 203 5.57 20.13 5.01
C THR A 203 5.51 18.66 5.43
N VAL A 204 6.62 18.15 5.96
CA VAL A 204 6.78 16.76 6.40
C VAL A 204 7.36 16.69 7.80
N TYR A 205 7.06 15.61 8.50
CA TYR A 205 7.50 15.35 9.86
C TYR A 205 8.29 14.05 9.90
N ASP A 206 9.49 14.10 10.48
CA ASP A 206 10.29 12.91 10.69
C ASP A 206 9.62 11.96 11.69
N VAL A 207 9.55 10.70 11.31
CA VAL A 207 8.90 9.66 12.10
C VAL A 207 9.62 9.40 13.42
N TYR A 208 10.94 9.42 13.41
CA TYR A 208 11.72 9.25 14.61
C TYR A 208 11.47 10.40 15.59
N ASP A 209 11.40 11.64 15.11
CA ASP A 209 11.06 12.80 15.93
C ASP A 209 9.63 12.70 16.49
N LEU A 210 8.66 12.27 15.67
CA LEU A 210 7.29 11.99 16.14
C LEU A 210 7.28 10.97 17.28
N LEU A 211 7.96 9.84 17.10
CA LEU A 211 8.05 8.78 18.11
C LEU A 211 8.75 9.26 19.39
N LEU A 212 9.79 10.08 19.24
CA LEU A 212 10.51 10.66 20.38
C LEU A 212 9.60 11.59 21.19
N ALA A 213 8.86 12.48 20.54
CA ALA A 213 7.92 13.37 21.21
C ALA A 213 6.81 12.60 21.95
N ILE A 214 6.27 11.55 21.32
CA ILE A 214 5.28 10.66 21.94
C ILE A 214 5.85 9.97 23.19
N LYS A 215 7.07 9.41 23.08
CA LYS A 215 7.75 8.73 24.19
C LYS A 215 8.00 9.66 25.38
N GLU A 216 8.30 10.91 25.12
CA GLU A 216 8.50 11.95 26.13
C GLU A 216 7.18 12.54 26.68
N GLY A 217 6.03 12.09 26.16
CA GLY A 217 4.72 12.62 26.55
C GLY A 217 4.47 14.04 26.08
N ARG A 218 5.26 14.55 25.13
CA ARG A 218 5.08 15.90 24.56
C ARG A 218 3.92 15.89 23.57
N PRO A 219 2.91 16.77 23.71
CA PRO A 219 1.75 16.77 22.81
C PRO A 219 2.01 17.47 21.46
N PHE A 220 3.24 17.93 21.20
CA PHE A 220 3.62 18.67 20.01
C PHE A 220 5.03 18.33 19.54
N LEU A 221 5.31 18.56 18.26
CA LEU A 221 6.64 18.64 17.68
C LEU A 221 7.11 20.09 17.61
N VAL A 222 8.42 20.27 17.79
CA VAL A 222 9.11 21.53 17.50
C VAL A 222 9.55 21.50 16.04
N THR A 223 9.17 22.51 15.28
CA THR A 223 9.53 22.71 13.89
C THR A 223 10.16 24.10 13.71
N ASP A 224 10.77 24.35 12.56
CA ASP A 224 11.36 25.66 12.25
C ASP A 224 10.32 26.80 12.29
N ASN A 225 9.05 26.48 12.02
CA ASN A 225 7.94 27.41 12.00
C ASN A 225 7.18 27.49 13.35
N GLY A 226 7.68 26.85 14.42
CA GLY A 226 7.08 26.87 15.75
C GLY A 226 6.74 25.48 16.28
N HIS A 227 5.53 25.28 16.78
CA HIS A 227 5.08 23.98 17.30
C HIS A 227 3.89 23.46 16.49
N LYS A 228 3.88 22.17 16.16
CA LYS A 228 2.72 21.47 15.57
C LYS A 228 2.23 20.40 16.54
N GLU A 229 0.95 20.44 16.89
CA GLU A 229 0.33 19.44 17.76
C GLU A 229 0.33 18.05 17.11
N LEU A 230 0.71 17.01 17.85
CA LEU A 230 0.76 15.64 17.35
C LEU A 230 -0.62 15.16 16.87
N LYS A 231 -1.70 15.58 17.53
CA LYS A 231 -3.08 15.28 17.12
C LYS A 231 -3.48 15.94 15.79
N LYS A 232 -2.77 16.98 15.35
CA LYS A 232 -3.00 17.58 14.03
C LYS A 232 -2.25 16.83 12.94
N ILE A 233 -1.11 16.23 13.27
CA ILE A 233 -0.30 15.41 12.34
C ILE A 233 -0.91 14.00 12.20
N LEU A 234 -1.38 13.43 13.30
CA LEU A 234 -1.91 12.07 13.38
C LEU A 234 -3.31 12.08 14.04
N PRO A 235 -4.34 12.62 13.35
CA PRO A 235 -5.66 12.89 13.94
C PRO A 235 -6.46 11.67 14.36
N HIS A 236 -6.08 10.49 13.87
CA HIS A 236 -6.78 9.23 14.14
C HIS A 236 -5.99 8.30 15.07
N GLU A 237 -4.82 8.71 15.55
CA GLU A 237 -4.02 7.91 16.48
C GLU A 237 -4.42 8.12 17.93
N SER A 238 -4.53 7.01 18.66
CA SER A 238 -4.53 7.02 20.12
C SER A 238 -3.09 7.19 20.59
N LEU A 239 -2.73 8.37 21.09
CA LEU A 239 -1.36 8.67 21.56
C LEU A 239 -0.95 7.84 22.80
N SER A 240 -1.91 7.26 23.52
CA SER A 240 -1.67 6.38 24.67
C SER A 240 -1.35 4.94 24.29
N ASP A 241 -1.76 4.50 23.10
CA ASP A 241 -1.56 3.12 22.61
C ASP A 241 -0.43 3.02 21.57
N ILE A 242 0.41 4.06 21.46
CA ILE A 242 1.55 4.06 20.55
C ILE A 242 2.66 3.22 21.19
N ASN A 243 2.50 1.90 21.09
CA ASN A 243 3.67 1.06 20.91
C ASN A 243 4.35 1.46 19.59
N LEU A 244 5.66 1.27 19.50
CA LEU A 244 6.57 1.64 18.39
C LEU A 244 6.15 1.16 16.97
N SER A 245 4.97 0.55 16.84
CA SER A 245 4.32 0.06 15.62
C SER A 245 3.57 1.13 14.83
N LEU A 246 3.65 2.42 15.21
CA LEU A 246 2.96 3.55 14.56
C LEU A 246 3.00 3.47 13.02
N LEU A 247 4.11 2.97 12.47
CA LEU A 247 4.36 2.80 11.04
C LEU A 247 4.88 1.40 10.68
N GLY A 248 4.42 0.36 11.38
CA GLY A 248 4.73 -1.02 10.99
C GLY A 248 5.95 -1.65 11.66
N GLY A 249 6.30 -1.20 12.87
CA GLY A 249 7.32 -1.82 13.74
C GLY A 249 7.14 -3.34 13.96
N PRO A 250 8.20 -4.01 14.47
CA PRO A 250 8.20 -5.47 14.68
C PRO A 250 7.11 -5.87 15.67
N ASP A 251 6.40 -6.97 15.37
CA ASP A 251 5.30 -7.47 16.21
C ASP A 251 5.84 -7.93 17.58
N GLU A 252 5.12 -7.59 18.65
CA GLU A 252 4.85 -8.59 19.67
C GLU A 252 3.81 -9.54 19.08
N GLU A 253 4.12 -10.83 19.03
CA GLU A 253 3.24 -11.87 18.51
C GLU A 253 1.88 -11.83 19.22
N VAL A 254 0.85 -11.30 18.55
CA VAL A 254 -0.53 -11.51 18.97
C VAL A 254 -0.89 -12.93 18.58
N ASN A 255 -0.83 -13.83 19.56
CA ASN A 255 -1.39 -15.17 19.45
C ASN A 255 -2.86 -15.08 19.03
N ASP A 256 -3.17 -15.46 17.79
CA ASP A 256 -4.53 -15.79 17.37
C ASP A 256 -5.01 -17.00 18.17
N VAL A 257 -5.56 -16.76 19.37
CA VAL A 257 -6.36 -17.75 20.10
C VAL A 257 -7.84 -17.45 19.85
N GLN A 258 -8.34 -17.94 18.72
CA GLN A 258 -9.75 -18.33 18.62
C GLN A 258 -9.81 -19.85 18.63
N ASN A 259 -9.78 -20.43 19.84
CA ASN A 259 -10.35 -21.75 20.05
C ASN A 259 -11.84 -21.56 20.37
N PRO A 260 -12.78 -22.02 19.53
CA PRO A 260 -14.17 -22.14 19.95
C PRO A 260 -14.25 -23.20 21.05
N LYS A 261 -14.81 -22.83 22.21
CA LYS A 261 -15.13 -23.77 23.28
C LYS A 261 -16.05 -24.85 22.72
N PRO A 262 -15.73 -26.16 22.85
CA PRO A 262 -16.69 -27.21 22.57
C PRO A 262 -17.81 -27.14 23.62
N GLY A 263 -19.04 -27.22 23.13
CA GLY A 263 -20.25 -27.16 23.94
C GLY A 263 -20.25 -28.19 25.07
N THR A 264 -20.92 -27.85 26.16
CA THR A 264 -21.18 -28.77 27.26
C THR A 264 -22.69 -28.90 27.42
N VAL A 265 -23.16 -30.10 27.03
CA VAL A 265 -24.36 -30.86 27.43
C VAL A 265 -25.68 -30.10 27.57
#